data_AF-A0A368K0T4-F1
#
_entry.id   AF-A0A368K0T4-F1
#
_cell.length_a   1.000
_cell.length_b   1.000
_cell.length_c   1.000
_cell.angle_alpha   90.00
_cell.angle_beta   90.00
_cell.angle_gamma   90.00
#
_symmetry.space_group_name_H-M   'P 1'
#
loop_
_entity.id
_entity.type
_entity.pdbx_description
1 polymer ?
#
loop_
_entity_poly.entity_id
_entity_poly.type
_entity_poly.pdbx_seq_one_letter_code
_entity_poly.pdbx_strand_id
1 'polypeptide(L)'
;MLSDDPSRRKDISPRTPDSPPRPSLVGSISQQRDGDLPDIVATVMAMGQIPKPERSGDAGHAAKTHAAYISDWRHYAAWCRRRGLESLPPDIEQIGLYLMAQATPDEGAPALSVSTIERRLAGLAWNFAQRGFGLDRNDSHIADIIAGIRRHARPPAAKETVGTEDLLAMLGTLGHDLRGLRDRAILLIAFAGGLRRSEITGLDIRQGDSKDGTGWVSIEDKAMRVTLGGQTRGRTVEISRGSSQRFCPVAALESWIRFSRISRGPLFRRILRDGKTVGSERLNDRHIARLVKQTALAAGIRGDLAEDARAAKFAGQSLRGRGRIKPARTTGLLKTAP
;
A
#
# COMPACT_ATOMS: atom_id res chain seq x y z
N MET A 1 59.97 -61.99 51.58
CA MET A 1 61.29 -61.76 52.19
C MET A 1 61.75 -60.39 51.68
N LEU A 2 61.73 -59.28 52.42
CA LEU A 2 61.95 -59.01 53.83
C LEU A 2 60.96 -57.95 54.35
N SER A 3 60.72 -58.00 55.66
CA SER A 3 59.99 -57.05 56.49
C SER A 3 60.87 -55.88 56.98
N ASP A 4 60.19 -54.85 57.48
CA ASP A 4 60.52 -53.93 58.60
C ASP A 4 61.56 -52.79 58.44
N ASP A 5 61.05 -51.54 58.35
CA ASP A 5 61.03 -50.42 59.35
C ASP A 5 62.19 -50.29 60.39
N PRO A 6 62.39 -49.20 61.18
CA PRO A 6 62.01 -47.75 61.16
C PRO A 6 63.18 -46.76 61.50
N SER A 7 62.87 -45.45 61.57
CA SER A 7 63.35 -44.46 62.60
C SER A 7 64.28 -43.28 62.23
N ARG A 8 63.66 -42.10 62.01
CA ARG A 8 63.71 -40.85 62.83
C ARG A 8 64.92 -39.86 62.85
N ARG A 9 64.53 -38.56 62.75
CA ARG A 9 65.16 -37.25 63.15
C ARG A 9 65.84 -36.48 62.00
N LYS A 10 65.62 -35.17 61.77
CA LYS A 10 65.45 -34.02 62.70
C LYS A 10 64.55 -32.90 62.14
N ASP A 11 64.03 -32.14 63.10
CA ASP A 11 63.32 -30.86 63.04
C ASP A 11 64.02 -29.75 62.26
N ILE A 12 63.24 -28.85 61.65
CA ILE A 12 63.34 -27.38 61.73
C ILE A 12 61.96 -26.79 61.33
N SER A 13 61.38 -26.00 62.23
CA SER A 13 60.27 -25.04 62.04
C SER A 13 60.88 -23.61 62.18
N PRO A 14 60.23 -22.46 61.87
CA PRO A 14 58.79 -22.25 61.67
C PRO A 14 58.37 -21.23 60.58
N ARG A 15 57.08 -21.23 60.20
CA ARG A 15 56.19 -20.05 60.11
C ARG A 15 54.75 -20.50 59.79
N THR A 16 53.90 -20.42 60.80
CA THR A 16 52.41 -20.43 60.77
C THR A 16 51.89 -19.00 60.53
N PRO A 17 50.61 -18.73 60.16
CA PRO A 17 49.42 -18.97 61.01
C PRO A 17 48.25 -19.64 60.24
N ASP A 18 47.60 -20.65 60.79
CA ASP A 18 46.55 -20.60 61.84
C ASP A 18 45.14 -20.52 61.21
N SER A 19 44.47 -21.67 61.18
CA SER A 19 43.03 -21.77 60.97
C SER A 19 42.35 -21.67 62.32
N PRO A 20 41.25 -20.89 62.46
CA PRO A 20 40.31 -21.15 63.54
C PRO A 20 38.90 -21.51 63.04
N PRO A 21 38.07 -22.10 63.92
CA PRO A 21 36.76 -22.67 63.61
C PRO A 21 35.57 -21.70 63.89
N ARG A 22 34.36 -22.16 63.56
CA ARG A 22 32.99 -21.58 63.79
C ARG A 22 32.75 -21.14 65.26
N PRO A 23 31.64 -20.44 65.69
CA PRO A 23 30.33 -20.06 65.09
C PRO A 23 29.98 -18.54 65.32
N SER A 24 28.84 -17.91 64.95
CA SER A 24 27.48 -18.00 65.50
C SER A 24 26.51 -17.01 64.80
N LEU A 25 25.22 -17.38 64.76
CA LEU A 25 24.05 -16.65 64.24
C LEU A 25 23.83 -15.26 64.85
N VAL A 26 23.42 -14.28 64.04
CA VAL A 26 22.35 -13.31 64.35
C VAL A 26 21.64 -12.86 63.04
N GLY A 27 20.31 -12.89 63.02
CA GLY A 27 19.44 -12.07 62.16
C GLY A 27 18.97 -12.74 60.86
N SER A 28 17.95 -13.60 60.88
CA SER A 28 16.52 -13.25 60.80
C SER A 28 16.08 -12.56 59.50
N ILE A 29 15.61 -13.42 58.57
CA ILE A 29 14.33 -13.35 57.84
C ILE A 29 13.90 -11.99 57.29
N SER A 30 13.91 -11.88 55.96
CA SER A 30 12.81 -11.34 55.14
C SER A 30 12.91 -11.99 53.76
N GLN A 31 12.03 -12.96 53.46
CA GLN A 31 10.93 -12.80 52.49
C GLN A 31 11.45 -12.36 51.11
N GLN A 32 11.43 -13.17 50.04
CA GLN A 32 10.19 -13.63 49.42
C GLN A 32 10.47 -14.69 48.31
N ARG A 33 9.87 -15.88 48.49
CA ARG A 33 9.26 -16.85 47.55
C ARG A 33 9.94 -17.25 46.23
N ASP A 34 10.14 -18.57 46.14
CA ASP A 34 9.98 -19.40 44.93
C ASP A 34 8.68 -19.09 44.17
N GLY A 35 8.78 -19.18 42.84
CA GLY A 35 7.65 -19.42 41.95
C GLY A 35 7.30 -18.27 41.00
N ASP A 36 7.99 -18.19 39.87
CA ASP A 36 7.34 -18.12 38.55
C ASP A 36 8.43 -18.22 37.46
N LEU A 37 8.44 -19.33 36.72
CA LEU A 37 9.03 -19.33 35.39
C LEU A 37 8.26 -18.30 34.55
N PRO A 38 8.93 -17.49 33.72
CA PRO A 38 8.24 -16.53 32.88
C PRO A 38 7.23 -17.26 31.99
N ASP A 39 5.97 -16.85 32.07
CA ASP A 39 4.89 -17.36 31.23
C ASP A 39 5.32 -17.20 29.76
N ILE A 40 5.54 -18.33 29.09
CA ILE A 40 5.95 -18.38 27.68
C ILE A 40 4.94 -17.62 26.82
N VAL A 41 3.67 -17.54 27.25
CA VAL A 41 2.64 -16.73 26.60
C VAL A 41 2.91 -15.23 26.76
N ALA A 42 3.37 -14.77 27.92
CA ALA A 42 3.74 -13.37 28.16
C ALA A 42 5.00 -12.95 27.36
N THR A 43 5.98 -13.84 27.21
CA THR A 43 7.16 -13.60 26.36
C THR A 43 6.79 -13.56 24.87
N VAL A 44 5.89 -14.43 24.41
CA VAL A 44 5.37 -14.42 23.04
C VAL A 44 4.50 -13.18 22.75
N MET A 45 3.77 -12.67 23.75
CA MET A 45 2.99 -11.44 23.62
C MET A 45 3.87 -10.17 23.65
N ALA A 46 5.01 -10.19 24.34
CA ALA A 46 5.99 -9.10 24.31
C ALA A 46 6.72 -8.99 22.95
N MET A 47 6.91 -10.11 22.23
CA MET A 47 7.43 -10.12 20.85
C MET A 47 6.42 -9.60 19.80
N GLY A 48 5.19 -9.30 20.21
CA GLY A 48 4.14 -8.70 19.37
C GLY A 48 4.07 -7.17 19.41
N GLN A 49 4.84 -6.50 20.27
CA GLN A 49 4.84 -5.03 20.36
C GLN A 49 5.98 -4.42 19.54
N ILE A 50 5.63 -4.02 18.32
CA ILE A 50 6.52 -3.33 17.40
C ILE A 50 6.67 -1.86 17.87
N PRO A 51 7.90 -1.35 18.10
CA PRO A 51 8.10 0.08 18.27
C PRO A 51 7.69 0.80 16.97
N LYS A 52 6.72 1.70 17.11
CA LYS A 52 6.17 2.50 16.02
C LYS A 52 7.31 3.31 15.36
N PRO A 53 7.62 3.13 14.06
CA PRO A 53 8.61 3.97 13.42
C PRO A 53 8.14 5.42 13.46
N GLU A 54 9.06 6.31 13.82
CA GLU A 54 8.83 7.74 13.87
C GLU A 54 8.31 8.27 12.54
N ARG A 55 7.40 9.23 12.64
CA ARG A 55 6.50 9.75 11.61
C ARG A 55 7.19 9.94 10.24
N SER A 56 6.78 9.14 9.27
CA SER A 56 6.60 9.60 7.88
C SER A 56 5.10 9.67 7.59
N GLY A 57 4.66 10.80 7.06
CA GLY A 57 3.26 11.08 6.76
C GLY A 57 2.64 10.05 5.81
N ASP A 58 1.31 9.92 5.91
CA ASP A 58 0.42 9.14 5.03
C ASP A 58 0.11 7.68 5.46
N ALA A 59 -0.50 7.54 6.65
CA ALA A 59 -0.90 6.26 7.25
C ALA A 59 -1.86 5.40 6.39
N GLY A 60 -2.59 6.01 5.45
CA GLY A 60 -3.59 5.33 4.62
C GLY A 60 -3.02 4.51 3.45
N HIS A 61 -1.96 5.01 2.79
CA HIS A 61 -1.29 4.29 1.71
C HIS A 61 -0.25 3.30 2.23
N ALA A 62 0.44 3.63 3.34
CA ALA A 62 1.32 2.69 4.04
C ALA A 62 0.57 1.40 4.42
N ALA A 63 -0.65 1.51 4.96
CA ALA A 63 -1.49 0.37 5.30
C ALA A 63 -1.85 -0.53 4.10
N LYS A 64 -2.17 0.04 2.93
CA LYS A 64 -2.49 -0.74 1.71
C LYS A 64 -1.26 -1.47 1.17
N THR A 65 -0.09 -0.82 1.20
CA THR A 65 1.18 -1.43 0.79
C THR A 65 1.59 -2.55 1.75
N HIS A 66 1.42 -2.35 3.07
CA HIS A 66 1.69 -3.38 4.07
C HIS A 66 0.76 -4.59 3.91
N ALA A 67 -0.53 -4.38 3.68
CA ALA A 67 -1.48 -5.47 3.43
C ALA A 67 -1.08 -6.28 2.19
N ALA A 68 -0.59 -5.63 1.14
CA ALA A 68 -0.09 -6.29 -0.06
C ALA A 68 1.17 -7.13 0.26
N TYR A 69 2.13 -6.59 1.01
CA TYR A 69 3.34 -7.34 1.41
C TYR A 69 3.04 -8.53 2.31
N ILE A 70 2.07 -8.41 3.22
CA ILE A 70 1.59 -9.54 4.04
C ILE A 70 0.99 -10.63 3.14
N SER A 71 0.18 -10.23 2.15
CA SER A 71 -0.39 -11.18 1.19
C SER A 71 0.68 -11.86 0.34
N ASP A 72 1.70 -11.13 -0.09
CA ASP A 72 2.80 -11.67 -0.89
C ASP A 72 3.62 -12.69 -0.08
N TRP A 73 3.88 -12.42 1.20
CA TRP A 73 4.54 -13.36 2.12
C TRP A 73 3.74 -14.63 2.32
N ARG A 74 2.43 -14.52 2.59
CA ARG A 74 1.55 -15.69 2.75
C ARG A 74 1.59 -16.60 1.52
N HIS A 75 1.62 -15.99 0.33
CA HIS A 75 1.72 -16.74 -0.90
C HIS A 75 3.06 -17.48 -1.04
N TYR A 76 4.18 -16.79 -0.79
CA TYR A 76 5.51 -17.41 -0.83
C TYR A 76 5.65 -18.54 0.20
N ALA A 77 5.27 -18.31 1.45
CA ALA A 77 5.33 -19.33 2.50
C ALA A 77 4.46 -20.56 2.16
N ALA A 78 3.27 -20.35 1.58
CA ALA A 78 2.43 -21.45 1.11
C ALA A 78 3.04 -22.19 -0.08
N TRP A 79 3.70 -21.49 -1.01
CA TRP A 79 4.42 -22.10 -2.13
C TRP A 79 5.61 -22.94 -1.65
N CYS A 80 6.40 -22.43 -0.69
CA CYS A 80 7.50 -23.18 -0.09
C CYS A 80 6.98 -24.46 0.58
N ARG A 81 5.94 -24.34 1.41
CA ARG A 81 5.32 -25.48 2.10
C ARG A 81 4.84 -26.56 1.14
N ARG A 82 4.21 -26.20 0.02
CA ARG A 82 3.75 -27.18 -0.99
C ARG A 82 4.90 -27.94 -1.66
N ARG A 83 6.10 -27.37 -1.68
CA ARG A 83 7.30 -27.97 -2.28
C ARG A 83 8.25 -28.60 -1.25
N GLY A 84 7.84 -28.66 0.02
CA GLY A 84 8.70 -29.17 1.10
C GLY A 84 9.90 -28.27 1.41
N LEU A 85 9.83 -26.99 1.03
CA LEU A 85 10.90 -26.02 1.21
C LEU A 85 10.67 -25.18 2.48
N GLU A 86 11.76 -24.80 3.16
CA GLU A 86 11.71 -23.87 4.28
C GLU A 86 11.65 -22.42 3.78
N SER A 87 10.75 -21.61 4.34
CA SER A 87 10.60 -20.21 3.91
C SER A 87 11.67 -19.26 4.49
N LEU A 88 12.44 -19.73 5.48
CA LEU A 88 13.47 -18.99 6.21
C LEU A 88 14.63 -19.96 6.49
N PRO A 89 15.91 -19.52 6.43
CA PRO A 89 16.40 -18.19 6.03
C PRO A 89 16.11 -17.88 4.54
N PRO A 90 16.31 -16.63 4.07
CA PRO A 90 16.20 -16.33 2.65
C PRO A 90 17.27 -17.09 1.86
N ASP A 91 16.84 -17.86 0.88
CA ASP A 91 17.71 -18.48 -0.12
C ASP A 91 17.45 -17.85 -1.50
N ILE A 92 18.52 -17.40 -2.15
CA ILE A 92 18.46 -16.65 -3.40
C ILE A 92 17.96 -17.53 -4.53
N GLU A 93 18.39 -18.80 -4.59
CA GLU A 93 17.97 -19.75 -5.61
C GLU A 93 16.48 -20.08 -5.47
N GLN A 94 16.02 -20.36 -4.25
CA GLN A 94 14.60 -20.59 -3.95
C GLN A 94 13.72 -19.39 -4.28
N ILE A 95 14.16 -18.18 -3.94
CA ILE A 95 13.44 -16.96 -4.29
C ILE A 95 13.39 -16.82 -5.82
N GLY A 96 14.49 -17.10 -6.51
CA GLY A 96 14.54 -17.13 -7.96
C GLY A 96 13.54 -18.10 -8.58
N LEU A 97 13.52 -19.34 -8.10
CA LEU A 97 12.59 -20.39 -8.51
C LEU A 97 11.13 -19.98 -8.26
N TYR A 98 10.85 -19.35 -7.12
CA TYR A 98 9.54 -18.81 -6.83
C TYR A 98 9.12 -17.73 -7.83
N LEU A 99 9.99 -16.76 -8.14
CA LEU A 99 9.69 -15.70 -9.09
C LEU A 99 9.42 -16.26 -10.49
N MET A 100 10.20 -17.25 -10.94
CA MET A 100 9.97 -17.95 -12.20
C MET A 100 8.63 -18.68 -12.20
N ALA A 101 8.29 -19.42 -11.13
CA ALA A 101 7.00 -20.09 -10.99
C ALA A 101 5.79 -19.12 -10.99
N GLN A 102 6.00 -17.83 -10.70
CA GLN A 102 4.97 -16.80 -10.85
C GLN A 102 4.85 -16.25 -12.29
N ALA A 103 5.96 -16.27 -13.03
CA ALA A 103 6.00 -15.87 -14.43
C ALA A 103 5.45 -16.97 -15.36
N THR A 104 5.71 -18.23 -15.03
CA THR A 104 5.30 -19.42 -15.78
C THR A 104 4.68 -20.45 -14.82
N PRO A 105 3.44 -20.24 -14.35
CA PRO A 105 2.78 -21.19 -13.46
C PRO A 105 2.41 -22.50 -14.18
N ASP A 106 2.65 -23.64 -13.53
CA ASP A 106 2.49 -24.97 -14.12
C ASP A 106 1.03 -25.46 -14.25
N GLU A 107 0.04 -24.71 -13.74
CA GLU A 107 -1.35 -25.19 -13.70
C GLU A 107 -2.35 -24.04 -13.74
N GLY A 108 -3.07 -23.87 -14.86
CA GLY A 108 -4.35 -23.14 -15.00
C GLY A 108 -4.43 -21.67 -14.55
N ALA A 109 -3.41 -21.16 -13.87
CA ALA A 109 -3.33 -19.85 -13.28
C ALA A 109 -2.70 -18.88 -14.28
N PRO A 110 -3.19 -17.63 -14.36
CA PRO A 110 -2.60 -16.65 -15.25
C PRO A 110 -1.21 -16.25 -14.74
N ALA A 111 -0.23 -16.24 -15.65
CA ALA A 111 1.09 -15.66 -15.43
C ALA A 111 0.97 -14.23 -14.88
N LEU A 112 1.79 -13.91 -13.87
CA LEU A 112 1.81 -12.56 -13.31
C LEU A 112 2.57 -11.59 -14.21
N SER A 113 2.15 -10.33 -14.22
CA SER A 113 2.91 -9.28 -14.91
C SER A 113 4.26 -9.06 -14.21
N VAL A 114 5.27 -8.65 -14.99
CA VAL A 114 6.61 -8.27 -14.47
C VAL A 114 6.49 -7.31 -13.27
N SER A 115 5.67 -6.28 -13.40
CA SER A 115 5.43 -5.29 -12.34
C SER A 115 4.86 -5.91 -11.05
N THR A 116 4.07 -6.98 -11.15
CA THR A 116 3.53 -7.70 -9.99
C THR A 116 4.59 -8.57 -9.34
N ILE A 117 5.47 -9.18 -10.15
CA ILE A 117 6.60 -10.01 -9.69
C ILE A 117 7.62 -9.15 -8.95
N GLU A 118 7.99 -7.99 -9.49
CA GLU A 118 8.88 -7.02 -8.84
C GLU A 118 8.29 -6.49 -7.52
N ARG A 119 6.99 -6.21 -7.50
CA ARG A 119 6.28 -5.82 -6.27
C ARG A 119 6.31 -6.94 -5.22
N ARG A 120 6.13 -8.20 -5.63
CA ARG A 120 6.23 -9.36 -4.73
C ARG A 120 7.65 -9.49 -4.16
N LEU A 121 8.69 -9.34 -4.97
CA LEU A 121 10.08 -9.34 -4.50
C LEU A 121 10.31 -8.23 -3.45
N ALA A 122 9.77 -7.02 -3.67
CA ALA A 122 9.83 -5.96 -2.66
C ALA A 122 9.12 -6.34 -1.36
N GLY A 123 7.96 -6.99 -1.44
CA GLY A 123 7.23 -7.51 -0.29
C GLY A 123 7.97 -8.61 0.46
N LEU A 124 8.69 -9.48 -0.25
CA LEU A 124 9.56 -10.50 0.36
C LEU A 124 10.74 -9.87 1.08
N ALA A 125 11.48 -8.98 0.43
CA ALA A 125 12.62 -8.29 1.04
C ALA A 125 12.20 -7.54 2.32
N TRP A 126 11.06 -6.85 2.28
CA TRP A 126 10.49 -6.22 3.47
C TRP A 126 10.18 -7.24 4.57
N ASN A 127 9.55 -8.37 4.25
CA ASN A 127 9.21 -9.40 5.24
C ASN A 127 10.42 -10.13 5.84
N PHE A 128 11.47 -10.36 5.05
CA PHE A 128 12.74 -10.91 5.55
C PHE A 128 13.41 -9.91 6.51
N ALA A 129 13.45 -8.63 6.14
CA ALA A 129 14.01 -7.58 6.99
C ALA A 129 13.27 -7.47 8.34
N GLN A 130 11.93 -7.58 8.35
CA GLN A 130 11.15 -7.62 9.60
C GLN A 130 11.49 -8.81 10.50
N ARG A 131 12.10 -9.87 9.96
CA ARG A 131 12.49 -11.10 10.67
C ARG A 131 13.99 -11.17 10.96
N GLY A 132 14.71 -10.08 10.75
CA GLY A 132 16.15 -10.00 10.99
C GLY A 132 17.03 -10.53 9.86
N PHE A 133 16.46 -10.86 8.69
CA PHE A 133 17.21 -11.36 7.54
C PHE A 133 17.34 -10.30 6.44
N GLY A 134 18.50 -10.23 5.79
CA GLY A 134 18.70 -9.39 4.60
C GLY A 134 18.35 -10.15 3.32
N LEU A 135 17.71 -9.47 2.37
CA LEU A 135 17.59 -9.93 0.99
C LEU A 135 18.05 -8.80 0.08
N ASP A 136 19.20 -8.97 -0.58
CA ASP A 136 19.62 -8.03 -1.61
C ASP A 136 18.77 -8.26 -2.87
N ARG A 137 17.98 -7.25 -3.22
CA ARG A 137 17.13 -7.29 -4.41
C ARG A 137 17.91 -7.05 -5.70
N ASN A 138 19.10 -6.50 -5.59
CA ASN A 138 20.00 -6.21 -6.70
C ASN A 138 21.05 -7.32 -6.88
N ASP A 139 20.92 -8.42 -6.15
CA ASP A 139 21.71 -9.62 -6.37
C ASP A 139 21.68 -10.01 -7.86
N SER A 140 22.84 -10.40 -8.40
CA SER A 140 23.00 -10.67 -9.83
C SER A 140 22.08 -11.79 -10.31
N HIS A 141 21.87 -12.83 -9.51
CA HIS A 141 21.00 -13.96 -9.86
C HIS A 141 19.53 -13.51 -9.94
N ILE A 142 19.09 -12.71 -8.97
CA ILE A 142 17.73 -12.14 -8.97
C ILE A 142 17.52 -11.18 -10.15
N ALA A 143 18.52 -10.34 -10.44
CA ALA A 143 18.50 -9.42 -11.55
C ALA A 143 18.40 -10.15 -12.90
N ASP A 144 19.18 -11.21 -13.09
CA ASP A 144 19.18 -12.04 -14.30
C ASP A 144 17.85 -12.76 -14.52
N ILE A 145 17.25 -13.28 -13.44
CA ILE A 145 15.91 -13.90 -13.50
C ILE A 145 14.87 -12.86 -13.90
N ILE A 146 14.87 -11.67 -13.29
CA ILE A 146 13.93 -10.61 -13.65
C ILE A 146 14.13 -10.18 -15.11
N ALA A 147 15.38 -10.09 -15.58
CA ALA A 147 15.69 -9.80 -16.97
C ALA A 147 15.17 -10.90 -17.91
N GLY A 148 15.34 -12.18 -17.54
CA GLY A 148 14.78 -13.34 -18.23
C GLY A 148 13.26 -13.28 -18.33
N ILE A 149 12.58 -13.00 -17.22
CA ILE A 149 11.13 -12.83 -17.15
C ILE A 149 10.69 -11.66 -18.05
N ARG A 150 11.41 -10.52 -18.04
CA ARG A 150 11.11 -9.37 -18.90
C ARG A 150 11.21 -9.70 -20.39
N ARG A 151 12.20 -10.52 -20.81
CA ARG A 151 12.36 -10.95 -22.21
C ARG A 151 11.20 -11.80 -22.72
N HIS A 152 10.64 -12.64 -21.87
CA HIS A 152 9.57 -13.57 -22.23
C HIS A 152 8.16 -13.08 -21.84
N ALA A 153 8.08 -11.98 -21.09
CA ALA A 153 6.81 -11.37 -20.73
C ALA A 153 6.11 -10.85 -21.98
N ARG A 154 4.92 -11.37 -22.25
CA ARG A 154 4.02 -10.79 -23.25
C ARG A 154 3.81 -9.31 -22.91
N PRO A 155 3.95 -8.38 -23.87
CA PRO A 155 3.68 -6.98 -23.63
C PRO A 155 2.31 -6.83 -22.95
N PRO A 156 2.19 -6.03 -21.88
CA PRO A 156 0.90 -5.79 -21.26
C PRO A 156 -0.07 -5.38 -22.35
N ALA A 157 -1.15 -6.13 -22.54
CA ALA A 157 -2.17 -5.79 -23.52
C ALA A 157 -2.53 -4.32 -23.31
N ALA A 158 -2.31 -3.49 -24.33
CA ALA A 158 -2.61 -2.07 -24.26
C ALA A 158 -4.11 -1.96 -23.96
N LYS A 159 -4.44 -1.65 -22.70
CA LYS A 159 -5.83 -1.46 -22.30
C LYS A 159 -6.28 -0.17 -22.97
N GLU A 160 -7.04 -0.30 -24.04
CA GLU A 160 -7.62 0.81 -24.76
C GLU A 160 -8.39 1.73 -23.81
N THR A 161 -8.12 3.01 -23.97
CA THR A 161 -8.61 4.08 -23.11
C THR A 161 -10.02 4.49 -23.53
N VAL A 162 -10.89 4.77 -22.56
CA VAL A 162 -12.21 5.39 -22.79
C VAL A 162 -12.02 6.63 -23.66
N GLY A 163 -12.68 6.68 -24.80
CA GLY A 163 -12.69 7.85 -25.69
C GLY A 163 -13.64 8.95 -25.19
N THR A 164 -13.63 10.10 -25.85
CA THR A 164 -14.59 11.17 -25.54
C THR A 164 -16.03 10.71 -25.80
N GLU A 165 -16.27 10.03 -26.92
CA GLU A 165 -17.61 9.52 -27.29
C GLU A 165 -18.13 8.50 -26.26
N ASP A 166 -17.28 7.57 -25.82
CA ASP A 166 -17.59 6.64 -24.74
C ASP A 166 -18.01 7.38 -23.47
N LEU A 167 -17.27 8.42 -23.07
CA LEU A 167 -17.62 9.21 -21.90
C LEU A 167 -18.98 9.89 -22.06
N LEU A 168 -19.29 10.45 -23.23
CA LEU A 168 -20.60 11.06 -23.49
C LEU A 168 -21.73 10.04 -23.34
N ALA A 169 -21.56 8.83 -23.87
CA ALA A 169 -22.52 7.75 -23.74
C ALA A 169 -22.70 7.33 -22.27
N MET A 170 -21.61 7.16 -21.52
CA MET A 170 -21.64 6.85 -20.08
C MET A 170 -22.40 7.92 -19.29
N LEU A 171 -22.14 9.21 -19.57
CA LEU A 171 -22.82 10.33 -18.93
C LEU A 171 -24.32 10.39 -19.26
N GLY A 172 -24.73 9.84 -20.41
CA GLY A 172 -26.13 9.70 -20.79
C GLY A 172 -26.91 8.69 -19.96
N THR A 173 -26.22 7.71 -19.35
CA THR A 173 -26.86 6.68 -18.49
C THR A 173 -27.11 7.14 -17.06
N LEU A 174 -26.54 8.28 -16.65
CA LEU A 174 -26.65 8.79 -15.30
C LEU A 174 -27.98 9.50 -15.07
N GLY A 175 -28.56 9.30 -13.89
CA GLY A 175 -29.73 10.03 -13.43
C GLY A 175 -29.47 11.51 -13.17
N HIS A 176 -30.54 12.24 -12.84
CA HIS A 176 -30.51 13.65 -12.46
C HIS A 176 -30.65 13.85 -10.94
N ASP A 177 -30.52 12.77 -10.17
CA ASP A 177 -30.55 12.79 -8.71
C ASP A 177 -29.18 13.13 -8.12
N LEU A 178 -29.11 13.22 -6.80
CA LEU A 178 -27.88 13.57 -6.08
C LEU A 178 -26.73 12.58 -6.38
N ARG A 179 -27.05 11.30 -6.63
CA ARG A 179 -26.07 10.29 -7.04
C ARG A 179 -25.56 10.55 -8.45
N GLY A 180 -26.47 10.81 -9.39
CA GLY A 180 -26.14 11.18 -10.77
C GLY A 180 -25.26 12.42 -10.84
N LEU A 181 -25.53 13.46 -10.04
CA LEU A 181 -24.68 14.67 -9.96
C LEU A 181 -23.26 14.35 -9.47
N ARG A 182 -23.15 13.56 -8.39
CA ARG A 182 -21.85 13.12 -7.86
C ARG A 182 -21.08 12.32 -8.89
N ASP A 183 -21.72 11.31 -9.47
CA ASP A 183 -21.09 10.36 -10.37
C ASP A 183 -20.70 11.04 -11.70
N ARG A 184 -21.49 12.01 -12.17
CA ARG A 184 -21.14 12.90 -13.30
C ARG A 184 -19.89 13.72 -13.02
N ALA A 185 -19.81 14.36 -11.85
CA ALA A 185 -18.63 15.12 -11.46
C ALA A 185 -17.38 14.22 -11.38
N ILE A 186 -17.50 13.02 -10.82
CA ILE A 186 -16.42 12.04 -10.74
C ILE A 186 -15.91 11.69 -12.15
N LEU A 187 -16.78 11.27 -13.07
CA LEU A 187 -16.37 10.82 -14.41
C LEU A 187 -15.69 11.96 -15.21
N LEU A 188 -16.27 13.17 -15.18
CA LEU A 188 -15.75 14.32 -15.91
C LEU A 188 -14.38 14.78 -15.39
N ILE A 189 -14.22 14.90 -14.07
CA ILE A 189 -12.94 15.31 -13.47
C ILE A 189 -11.87 14.24 -13.68
N ALA A 190 -12.25 12.97 -13.52
CA ALA A 190 -11.33 11.86 -13.70
C ALA A 190 -10.80 11.78 -15.14
N PHE A 191 -11.67 12.00 -16.13
CA PHE A 191 -11.31 12.05 -17.54
C PHE A 191 -10.47 13.29 -17.87
N ALA A 192 -10.95 14.49 -17.50
CA ALA A 192 -10.26 15.74 -17.83
C ALA A 192 -8.89 15.87 -17.14
N GLY A 193 -8.78 15.41 -15.89
CA GLY A 193 -7.56 15.49 -15.11
C GLY A 193 -6.64 14.26 -15.22
N GLY A 194 -7.06 13.20 -15.93
CA GLY A 194 -6.31 11.94 -15.99
C GLY A 194 -6.04 11.32 -14.62
N LEU A 195 -6.95 11.57 -13.66
CA LEU A 195 -6.77 11.23 -12.25
C LEU A 195 -7.02 9.74 -12.01
N ARG A 196 -6.25 9.16 -11.10
CA ARG A 196 -6.46 7.79 -10.60
C ARG A 196 -7.61 7.78 -9.61
N ARG A 197 -8.29 6.64 -9.49
CA ARG A 197 -9.41 6.45 -8.54
C ARG A 197 -9.10 6.90 -7.11
N SER A 198 -7.90 6.58 -6.61
CA SER A 198 -7.48 6.94 -5.25
C SER A 198 -7.22 8.44 -5.10
N GLU A 199 -6.68 9.07 -6.15
CA GLU A 199 -6.48 10.53 -6.20
C GLU A 199 -7.83 11.24 -6.13
N ILE A 200 -8.84 10.77 -6.87
CA ILE A 200 -10.20 11.36 -6.87
C ILE A 200 -10.87 11.21 -5.52
N THR A 201 -10.85 10.00 -4.93
CA THR A 201 -11.47 9.78 -3.61
C THR A 201 -10.74 10.54 -2.51
N GLY A 202 -9.44 10.78 -2.66
CA GLY A 202 -8.61 11.50 -1.71
C GLY A 202 -8.72 13.03 -1.76
N LEU A 203 -9.53 13.59 -2.68
CA LEU A 203 -9.75 15.03 -2.77
C LEU A 203 -10.61 15.56 -1.63
N ASP A 204 -10.21 16.71 -1.11
CA ASP A 204 -10.93 17.54 -0.15
C ASP A 204 -11.36 18.87 -0.79
N ILE A 205 -12.31 19.55 -0.13
CA ILE A 205 -12.74 20.90 -0.53
C ILE A 205 -11.60 21.90 -0.36
N ARG A 206 -10.87 21.83 0.77
CA ARG A 206 -9.70 22.67 1.06
C ARG A 206 -8.53 21.82 1.54
N GLN A 207 -7.34 22.42 1.45
CA GLN A 207 -6.12 21.82 2.00
C GLN A 207 -6.27 21.58 3.51
N GLY A 208 -6.01 20.35 3.96
CA GLY A 208 -5.98 20.01 5.38
C GLY A 208 -7.36 19.87 6.04
N ASP A 209 -8.44 19.83 5.26
CA ASP A 209 -9.80 19.63 5.78
C ASP A 209 -10.00 18.25 6.44
N SER A 210 -9.21 17.25 6.04
CA SER A 210 -9.25 15.92 6.64
C SER A 210 -7.82 15.36 6.84
N LYS A 211 -7.69 14.44 7.81
CA LYS A 211 -6.39 13.81 8.14
C LYS A 211 -5.92 12.82 7.08
N ASP A 212 -6.85 12.25 6.32
CA ASP A 212 -6.62 11.23 5.29
C ASP A 212 -6.69 11.80 3.86
N GLY A 213 -6.90 13.11 3.72
CA GLY A 213 -6.94 13.81 2.45
C GLY A 213 -5.57 13.83 1.77
N THR A 214 -5.55 13.43 0.49
CA THR A 214 -4.33 13.38 -0.32
C THR A 214 -4.33 14.44 -1.42
N GLY A 215 -5.27 15.38 -1.40
CA GLY A 215 -5.36 16.45 -2.37
C GLY A 215 -6.55 17.37 -2.11
N TRP A 216 -6.61 18.49 -2.83
CA TRP A 216 -7.72 19.43 -2.75
C TRP A 216 -7.96 20.12 -4.09
N VAL A 217 -9.11 20.77 -4.21
CA VAL A 217 -9.52 21.51 -5.41
C VAL A 217 -9.54 23.01 -5.15
N SER A 218 -9.29 23.80 -6.19
CA SER A 218 -9.47 25.25 -6.18
C SER A 218 -10.15 25.65 -7.47
N ILE A 219 -11.38 26.12 -7.38
CA ILE A 219 -12.21 26.48 -8.54
C ILE A 219 -12.02 27.98 -8.80
N GLU A 220 -11.67 28.33 -10.02
CA GLU A 220 -11.54 29.69 -10.53
C GLU A 220 -12.54 29.91 -11.69
N ASP A 221 -12.62 31.14 -12.20
CA ASP A 221 -13.61 31.51 -13.22
C ASP A 221 -13.42 30.76 -14.54
N LYS A 222 -12.18 30.47 -14.95
CA LYS A 222 -11.89 29.84 -16.25
C LYS A 222 -11.43 28.38 -16.15
N ALA A 223 -10.99 27.95 -14.97
CA ALA A 223 -10.43 26.63 -14.75
C ALA A 223 -10.59 26.20 -13.29
N MET A 224 -10.34 24.93 -13.03
CA MET A 224 -10.14 24.40 -11.70
C MET A 224 -8.73 23.82 -11.59
N ARG A 225 -8.09 24.07 -10.47
CA ARG A 225 -6.80 23.49 -10.10
C ARG A 225 -7.02 22.34 -9.13
N VAL A 226 -6.48 21.17 -9.45
CA VAL A 226 -6.48 19.98 -8.58
C VAL A 226 -5.06 19.77 -8.10
N THR A 227 -4.84 19.97 -6.80
CA THR A 227 -3.53 19.75 -6.18
C THR A 227 -3.52 18.39 -5.51
N LEU A 228 -2.59 17.52 -5.91
CA LEU A 228 -2.43 16.18 -5.37
C LEU A 228 -1.16 16.12 -4.54
N GLY A 229 -1.27 15.66 -3.30
CA GLY A 229 -0.16 15.27 -2.45
C GLY A 229 0.35 13.89 -2.87
N GLY A 230 1.65 13.80 -3.14
CA GLY A 230 2.34 12.54 -3.45
C GLY A 230 3.74 12.51 -2.84
N GLN A 231 4.27 11.31 -2.61
CA GLN A 231 5.50 11.03 -1.84
C GLN A 231 6.78 11.77 -2.30
N THR A 232 6.87 12.23 -3.56
CA THR A 232 8.12 12.75 -4.14
C THR A 232 8.03 14.17 -4.68
N ARG A 233 6.82 14.67 -4.95
CA ARG A 233 6.48 16.06 -5.26
C ARG A 233 4.97 16.10 -5.50
N GLY A 234 4.27 17.01 -4.86
CA GLY A 234 2.87 17.26 -5.21
C GLY A 234 2.76 17.63 -6.69
N ARG A 235 1.72 17.15 -7.37
CA ARG A 235 1.43 17.57 -8.74
C ARG A 235 0.16 18.38 -8.77
N THR A 236 0.16 19.40 -9.60
CA THR A 236 -0.99 20.26 -9.83
C THR A 236 -1.50 19.98 -11.23
N VAL A 237 -2.79 19.65 -11.33
CA VAL A 237 -3.48 19.43 -12.61
C VAL A 237 -4.47 20.57 -12.81
N GLU A 238 -4.35 21.28 -13.91
CA GLU A 238 -5.30 22.31 -14.30
C GLU A 238 -6.35 21.70 -15.24
N ILE A 239 -7.63 21.92 -14.92
CA ILE A 239 -8.77 21.45 -15.67
C ILE A 239 -9.58 22.67 -16.12
N SER A 240 -9.53 22.96 -17.41
CA SER A 240 -10.27 24.09 -18.00
C SER A 240 -11.78 23.86 -17.96
N ARG A 241 -12.56 24.95 -17.91
CA ARG A 241 -14.01 24.87 -18.14
C ARG A 241 -14.29 24.38 -19.56
N GLY A 242 -15.25 23.47 -19.69
CA GLY A 242 -15.74 23.03 -20.99
C GLY A 242 -16.77 24.00 -21.55
N SER A 243 -16.82 24.14 -22.88
CA SER A 243 -17.73 25.06 -23.56
C SER A 243 -19.22 24.68 -23.43
N SER A 244 -19.51 23.41 -23.14
CA SER A 244 -20.87 22.92 -22.91
C SER A 244 -21.09 22.65 -21.42
N GLN A 245 -22.14 23.25 -20.84
CA GLN A 245 -22.49 23.07 -19.43
C GLN A 245 -22.72 21.59 -19.06
N ARG A 246 -23.21 20.78 -20.02
CA ARG A 246 -23.49 19.35 -19.81
C ARG A 246 -22.22 18.49 -19.66
N PHE A 247 -21.10 18.97 -20.19
CA PHE A 247 -19.81 18.25 -20.21
C PHE A 247 -18.69 19.04 -19.52
N CYS A 248 -19.01 20.17 -18.90
CA CYS A 248 -18.02 20.99 -18.23
C CYS A 248 -17.67 20.35 -16.87
N PRO A 249 -16.42 19.89 -16.66
CA PRO A 249 -16.01 19.24 -15.41
C PRO A 249 -16.14 20.18 -14.21
N VAL A 250 -15.83 21.47 -14.40
CA VAL A 250 -15.92 22.49 -13.36
C VAL A 250 -17.37 22.72 -12.96
N ALA A 251 -18.27 22.91 -13.94
CA ALA A 251 -19.69 23.11 -13.68
C ALA A 251 -20.34 21.89 -13.00
N ALA A 252 -19.94 20.68 -13.42
CA ALA A 252 -20.41 19.45 -12.77
C ALA A 252 -19.97 19.37 -11.31
N LEU A 253 -18.73 19.79 -11.01
CA LEU A 253 -18.26 19.83 -9.64
C LEU A 253 -18.95 20.90 -8.80
N GLU A 254 -19.11 22.11 -9.34
CA GLU A 254 -19.84 23.19 -8.68
C GLU A 254 -21.28 22.76 -8.36
N SER A 255 -21.94 22.09 -9.31
CA SER A 255 -23.27 21.53 -9.11
C SER A 255 -23.26 20.51 -7.98
N TRP A 256 -22.30 19.57 -7.98
CA TRP A 256 -22.15 18.61 -6.89
C TRP A 256 -21.99 19.31 -5.54
N ILE A 257 -21.02 20.22 -5.39
CA ILE A 257 -20.75 20.95 -4.14
C ILE A 257 -21.99 21.71 -3.65
N ARG A 258 -22.69 22.38 -4.56
CA ARG A 258 -23.90 23.15 -4.26
C ARG A 258 -25.03 22.26 -3.75
N PHE A 259 -25.34 21.17 -4.45
CA PHE A 259 -26.46 20.30 -4.09
C PHE A 259 -26.13 19.35 -2.94
N SER A 260 -24.86 18.98 -2.76
CA SER A 260 -24.40 18.17 -1.63
C SER A 260 -24.26 18.98 -0.34
N ARG A 261 -24.30 20.32 -0.42
CA ARG A 261 -24.12 21.27 0.70
C ARG A 261 -22.82 21.00 1.49
N ILE A 262 -21.76 20.61 0.79
CA ILE A 262 -20.47 20.31 1.40
C ILE A 262 -19.64 21.60 1.46
N SER A 263 -19.26 22.02 2.66
CA SER A 263 -18.44 23.24 2.86
C SER A 263 -16.98 22.96 3.24
N ARG A 264 -16.70 21.82 3.88
CA ARG A 264 -15.36 21.36 4.31
C ARG A 264 -15.31 19.85 4.38
N GLY A 265 -14.15 19.24 4.22
CA GLY A 265 -13.93 17.80 4.35
C GLY A 265 -13.78 17.09 3.00
N PRO A 266 -14.01 15.76 2.96
CA PRO A 266 -13.93 14.98 1.74
C PRO A 266 -14.86 15.52 0.64
N LEU A 267 -14.33 15.69 -0.57
CA LEU A 267 -15.06 16.22 -1.71
C LEU A 267 -16.16 15.26 -2.18
N PHE A 268 -15.82 13.98 -2.29
CA PHE A 268 -16.76 12.93 -2.68
C PHE A 268 -17.11 12.07 -1.48
N ARG A 269 -18.40 12.01 -1.19
CA ARG A 269 -18.95 11.31 -0.03
C ARG A 269 -19.98 10.28 -0.42
N ARG A 270 -20.23 9.35 0.50
CA ARG A 270 -21.32 8.40 0.37
C ARG A 270 -22.66 9.13 0.50
N ILE A 271 -23.61 8.77 -0.37
CA ILE A 271 -25.03 9.16 -0.23
C ILE A 271 -25.73 8.04 0.53
N LEU A 272 -26.55 8.40 1.51
CA LEU A 272 -27.28 7.46 2.36
C LEU A 272 -28.37 6.71 1.56
N ARG A 273 -29.02 5.75 2.23
CA ARG A 273 -30.04 4.89 1.60
C ARG A 273 -31.25 5.68 1.12
N ASP A 274 -31.56 6.80 1.77
CA ASP A 274 -32.64 7.72 1.41
C ASP A 274 -32.44 8.44 0.06
N GLY A 275 -31.24 8.37 -0.52
CA GLY A 275 -30.90 8.99 -1.80
C GLY A 275 -30.77 10.52 -1.77
N LYS A 276 -31.02 11.16 -0.62
CA LYS A 276 -31.08 12.61 -0.46
C LYS A 276 -30.04 13.15 0.51
N THR A 277 -29.58 12.33 1.45
CA THR A 277 -28.64 12.76 2.48
C THR A 277 -27.21 12.35 2.12
N VAL A 278 -26.30 13.31 2.25
CA VAL A 278 -24.87 13.09 2.08
C VAL A 278 -24.24 12.79 3.44
N GLY A 279 -23.53 11.66 3.56
CA GLY A 279 -22.82 11.29 4.78
C GLY A 279 -21.57 12.13 5.04
N SER A 280 -20.92 11.91 6.18
CA SER A 280 -19.61 12.49 6.54
C SER A 280 -18.44 11.78 5.86
N GLU A 281 -18.58 10.48 5.61
CA GLU A 281 -17.49 9.60 5.22
C GLU A 281 -17.05 9.79 3.76
N ARG A 282 -15.72 9.72 3.57
CA ARG A 282 -15.07 9.71 2.26
C ARG A 282 -15.56 8.52 1.43
N LEU A 283 -15.73 8.75 0.13
CA LEU A 283 -16.10 7.70 -0.81
C LEU A 283 -14.96 6.70 -1.01
N ASN A 284 -15.30 5.40 -1.04
CA ASN A 284 -14.32 4.34 -1.26
C ASN A 284 -13.89 4.25 -2.74
N ASP A 285 -12.60 4.03 -3.02
CA ASP A 285 -12.04 3.93 -4.37
C ASP A 285 -12.69 2.84 -5.24
N ARG A 286 -13.20 1.76 -4.63
CA ARG A 286 -13.97 0.69 -5.30
C ARG A 286 -15.30 1.19 -5.86
N HIS A 287 -15.86 2.29 -5.32
CA HIS A 287 -17.06 2.91 -5.90
C HIS A 287 -16.79 3.40 -7.31
N ILE A 288 -15.66 4.07 -7.54
CA ILE A 288 -15.32 4.63 -8.86
C ILE A 288 -15.15 3.50 -9.90
N ALA A 289 -14.49 2.41 -9.52
CA ALA A 289 -14.34 1.26 -10.42
C ALA A 289 -15.69 0.64 -10.80
N ARG A 290 -16.62 0.50 -9.83
CA ARG A 290 -17.98 0.02 -10.08
C ARG A 290 -18.79 0.99 -10.94
N LEU A 291 -18.67 2.29 -10.68
CA LEU A 291 -19.32 3.34 -11.46
C LEU A 291 -18.92 3.27 -12.94
N VAL A 292 -17.60 3.22 -13.21
CA VAL A 292 -17.08 3.13 -14.59
C VAL A 292 -17.58 1.86 -15.26
N LYS A 293 -17.51 0.70 -14.58
CA LYS A 293 -18.02 -0.56 -15.12
C LYS A 293 -19.52 -0.48 -15.43
N GLN A 294 -20.34 0.00 -14.49
CA GLN A 294 -21.80 0.06 -14.63
C GLN A 294 -22.21 0.98 -15.78
N THR A 295 -21.66 2.18 -15.83
CA THR A 295 -21.99 3.17 -16.88
C THR A 295 -21.47 2.73 -18.24
N ALA A 296 -20.32 2.07 -18.32
CA ALA A 296 -19.82 1.53 -19.58
C ALA A 296 -20.67 0.38 -20.14
N LEU A 297 -21.15 -0.51 -19.25
CA LEU A 297 -22.06 -1.58 -19.64
C LEU A 297 -23.40 -1.01 -20.11
N ALA A 298 -24.00 -0.11 -19.34
CA ALA A 298 -25.27 0.53 -19.65
C ALA A 298 -25.22 1.38 -20.94
N ALA A 299 -24.08 2.00 -21.22
CA ALA A 299 -23.86 2.78 -22.44
C ALA A 299 -23.64 1.91 -23.69
N GLY A 300 -23.63 0.58 -23.57
CA GLY A 300 -23.40 -0.30 -24.71
C GLY A 300 -21.95 -0.23 -25.24
N ILE A 301 -21.02 0.36 -24.49
CA ILE A 301 -19.63 0.51 -24.94
C ILE A 301 -19.02 -0.88 -25.14
N ARG A 302 -18.54 -1.12 -26.36
CA ARG A 302 -18.04 -2.41 -26.85
C ARG A 302 -19.11 -3.51 -26.88
N GLY A 303 -20.28 -3.20 -27.46
CA GLY A 303 -21.37 -4.16 -27.67
C GLY A 303 -21.03 -5.34 -28.59
N ASP A 304 -19.86 -5.29 -29.24
CA ASP A 304 -19.25 -6.36 -30.04
C ASP A 304 -18.67 -7.51 -29.18
N LEU A 305 -18.52 -7.32 -27.86
CA LEU A 305 -17.93 -8.30 -26.94
C LEU A 305 -18.98 -8.87 -25.97
N ALA A 306 -18.81 -10.14 -25.58
CA ALA A 306 -19.59 -10.75 -24.51
C ALA A 306 -19.46 -9.97 -23.18
N GLU A 307 -20.53 -9.92 -22.38
CA GLU A 307 -20.64 -9.04 -21.21
C GLU A 307 -19.54 -9.27 -20.16
N ASP A 308 -19.13 -10.53 -19.95
CA ASP A 308 -18.04 -10.89 -19.04
C ASP A 308 -16.68 -10.39 -19.54
N ALA A 309 -16.45 -10.42 -20.85
CA ALA A 309 -15.23 -9.88 -21.47
C ALA A 309 -15.21 -8.34 -21.41
N ARG A 310 -16.37 -7.68 -21.50
CA ARG A 310 -16.50 -6.22 -21.29
C ARG A 310 -16.17 -5.87 -19.84
N ALA A 311 -16.79 -6.56 -18.88
CA ALA A 311 -16.57 -6.38 -17.45
C ALA A 311 -15.09 -6.48 -17.03
N ALA A 312 -14.36 -7.45 -17.58
CA ALA A 312 -12.94 -7.67 -17.29
C ALA A 312 -12.04 -6.52 -17.79
N LYS A 313 -12.40 -5.87 -18.92
CA LYS A 313 -11.65 -4.74 -19.48
C LYS A 313 -11.81 -3.46 -18.65
N PHE A 314 -12.95 -3.25 -17.97
CA PHE A 314 -13.22 -2.05 -17.16
C PHE A 314 -12.76 -2.15 -15.69
N ALA A 315 -12.52 -3.36 -15.16
CA ALA A 315 -12.20 -3.61 -13.75
C ALA A 315 -10.89 -2.97 -13.22
N GLY A 316 -10.08 -2.35 -14.09
CA GLY A 316 -8.82 -1.69 -13.72
C GLY A 316 -8.49 -0.42 -14.50
N GLN A 317 -9.46 0.20 -15.17
CA GLN A 317 -9.18 1.40 -15.97
C GLN A 317 -8.89 2.61 -15.07
N SER A 318 -7.76 3.26 -15.37
CA SER A 318 -7.59 4.69 -15.15
C SER A 318 -8.27 5.39 -16.32
N LEU A 319 -9.05 6.45 -16.08
CA LEU A 319 -9.60 7.32 -17.14
C LEU A 319 -8.51 8.14 -17.87
N ARG A 320 -7.28 7.63 -17.91
CA ARG A 320 -6.14 8.21 -18.63
C ARG A 320 -6.30 7.95 -20.12
N GLY A 321 -7.26 8.61 -20.75
CA GLY A 321 -7.17 8.90 -22.18
C GLY A 321 -6.10 9.97 -22.39
N ARG A 322 -5.33 9.89 -23.48
CA ARG A 322 -4.50 11.01 -23.93
C ARG A 322 -5.41 12.12 -24.47
N GLY A 323 -6.14 12.80 -23.58
CA GLY A 323 -6.72 14.10 -23.87
C GLY A 323 -5.59 15.12 -23.93
N ARG A 324 -4.93 15.22 -25.09
CA ARG A 324 -3.84 16.17 -25.33
C ARG A 324 -4.44 17.57 -25.51
N ILE A 325 -4.94 18.16 -24.42
CA ILE A 325 -5.09 19.61 -24.34
C ILE A 325 -3.68 20.12 -24.02
N LYS A 326 -3.05 20.79 -24.99
CA LYS A 326 -1.69 21.34 -24.83
C LYS A 326 -1.67 22.25 -23.59
N PRO A 327 -0.79 22.01 -22.59
CA PRO A 327 -0.60 23.01 -21.54
C PRO A 327 0.01 24.26 -22.18
N ALA A 328 -0.64 25.41 -22.00
CA ALA A 328 -0.03 26.69 -22.27
C ALA A 328 1.17 26.86 -21.33
N ARG A 329 2.28 27.30 -21.94
CA ARG A 329 3.59 27.68 -21.39
C ARG A 329 3.69 27.78 -19.86
N THR A 330 4.61 26.99 -19.30
CA THR A 330 5.28 27.25 -18.02
C THR A 330 5.99 28.60 -18.09
N THR A 331 5.39 29.66 -17.55
CA THR A 331 6.11 30.91 -17.31
C THR A 331 6.82 30.78 -15.97
N GLY A 332 8.14 30.86 -16.02
CA GLY A 332 9.02 30.72 -14.87
C GLY A 332 8.78 31.79 -13.80
N LEU A 333 9.05 31.39 -12.57
CA LEU A 333 9.20 32.30 -11.43
C LEU A 333 10.24 33.38 -11.77
N LEU A 334 9.80 34.63 -11.85
CA LEU A 334 10.66 35.77 -11.61
C LEU A 334 10.85 35.87 -10.10
N LYS A 335 12.09 35.59 -9.66
CA LYS A 335 12.59 35.98 -8.33
C LYS A 335 12.57 37.50 -8.26
N THR A 336 11.85 38.02 -7.28
CA THR A 336 12.01 39.38 -6.77
C THR A 336 13.11 39.40 -5.71
N ALA A 337 13.95 40.45 -5.79
CA ALA A 337 14.58 41.23 -4.72
C ALA A 337 16.11 41.32 -4.80
N PRO A 338 16.70 42.41 -4.26
CA PRO A 338 16.15 43.75 -4.01
C PRO A 338 16.43 44.75 -5.15
#